data_AF-A0A317Z2K9-F1
#
_entry.id   AF-A0A317Z2K9-F1
#
_cell.length_a   1.000
_cell.length_b   1.000
_cell.length_c   1.000
_cell.angle_alpha   90.00
_cell.angle_beta   90.00
_cell.angle_gamma   90.00
#
_symmetry.space_group_name_H-M   'P 1'
#
loop_
_entity.id
_entity.type
_entity.pdbx_description
1 polymer ?
#
loop_
_entity_poly.entity_id
_entity_poly.type
_entity_poly.pdbx_seq_one_letter_code
_entity_poly.pdbx_strand_id
1 'polypeptide(L)'
;EVMAEIYGMKVARDLIRIEGDTSDYHITGYVAKPEHSRSNRHYISLFINGRYIKNFLLNKAVQEGYHTLMMIGRYPIVYLNIEMDPVLVDVNVHPTKLEVRLS
;
A
#
# COMPACT_ATOMS: atom_id res chain seq x y z
N GLU A 1 -8.73 8.36 -13.35
CA GLU A 1 -7.89 9.18 -14.24
C GLU A 1 -6.41 9.10 -13.84
N VAL A 2 -6.03 9.60 -12.66
CA VAL A 2 -4.64 9.59 -12.15
C VAL A 2 -3.94 8.23 -12.23
N MET A 3 -4.57 7.13 -11.79
CA MET A 3 -3.96 5.80 -11.84
C MET A 3 -3.63 5.31 -13.26
N ALA A 4 -4.40 5.76 -14.26
CA ALA A 4 -4.15 5.41 -15.66
C ALA A 4 -2.99 6.20 -16.26
N GLU A 5 -2.77 7.44 -15.82
CA GLU A 5 -1.59 8.22 -16.22
C GLU A 5 -0.30 7.65 -15.61
N ILE A 6 -0.36 7.19 -14.36
CA ILE A 6 0.82 6.66 -13.65
C ILE A 6 1.16 5.24 -14.12
N TYR A 7 0.16 4.35 -14.28
CA TYR A 7 0.40 2.93 -14.52
C TYR A 7 0.05 2.44 -15.93
N GLY A 8 -0.56 3.32 -16.75
CA GLY A 8 -1.07 2.99 -18.07
C GLY A 8 -2.47 2.37 -18.04
N MET A 9 -3.18 2.52 -19.16
CA MET A 9 -4.57 2.08 -19.32
C MET A 9 -4.79 0.57 -19.14
N LYS A 10 -3.76 -0.26 -19.34
CA LYS A 10 -3.87 -1.71 -19.14
C LYS A 10 -3.96 -2.06 -17.66
N VAL A 11 -3.07 -1.50 -16.83
CA VAL A 11 -3.06 -1.74 -15.38
C VAL A 11 -4.29 -1.11 -14.74
N ALA A 12 -4.63 0.14 -15.11
CA ALA A 12 -5.73 0.86 -14.49
C ALA A 12 -7.10 0.17 -14.66
N ARG A 13 -7.31 -0.59 -15.74
CA ARG A 13 -8.51 -1.39 -15.96
C ARG A 13 -8.59 -2.65 -15.09
N ASP A 14 -7.44 -3.14 -14.65
CA ASP A 14 -7.30 -4.32 -13.79
C ASP A 14 -7.02 -3.94 -12.33
N LEU A 15 -7.33 -2.69 -11.94
CA LEU A 15 -7.33 -2.29 -10.53
C LEU A 15 -8.61 -2.74 -9.86
N ILE A 16 -8.45 -3.37 -8.70
CA ILE A 16 -9.51 -3.82 -7.83
C ILE A 16 -9.54 -2.87 -6.64
N ARG A 17 -10.70 -2.28 -6.36
CA ARG A 17 -10.89 -1.50 -5.14
C ARG A 17 -10.92 -2.45 -3.94
N ILE A 18 -10.21 -2.09 -2.87
CA ILE A 18 -10.27 -2.78 -1.59
C ILE A 18 -10.69 -1.81 -0.50
N GLU A 19 -11.40 -2.35 0.48
CA GLU A 19 -11.93 -1.63 1.63
C GLU A 19 -11.95 -2.58 2.83
N GLY A 20 -11.64 -2.08 4.00
CA GLY A 20 -11.64 -2.87 5.23
C GLY A 20 -11.70 -1.97 6.45
N ASP A 21 -12.54 -2.34 7.40
CA ASP A 21 -12.85 -1.55 8.58
C ASP A 21 -12.65 -2.37 9.84
N THR A 22 -12.06 -1.75 10.85
CA THR A 22 -12.01 -2.24 12.23
C THR A 22 -12.36 -1.10 13.18
N SER A 23 -12.37 -1.38 14.49
CA SER A 23 -12.57 -0.35 15.54
C SER A 23 -11.57 0.80 15.45
N ASP A 24 -10.36 0.52 14.98
CA ASP A 24 -9.21 1.42 15.12
C ASP A 24 -8.70 1.93 13.76
N TYR A 25 -9.11 1.28 12.66
CA TYR A 25 -8.58 1.54 11.33
C TYR A 25 -9.69 1.48 10.26
N HIS A 26 -9.66 2.43 9.33
CA HIS A 26 -10.38 2.37 8.06
C HIS A 26 -9.36 2.30 6.92
N ILE A 27 -9.42 1.26 6.11
CA ILE A 27 -8.48 1.01 5.02
C ILE A 27 -9.25 1.11 3.71
N THR A 28 -8.76 1.94 2.80
CA THR A 28 -9.25 2.03 1.43
C THR A 28 -8.10 1.95 0.45
N GLY A 29 -8.34 1.46 -0.75
CA GLY A 29 -7.27 1.41 -1.73
C GLY A 29 -7.62 0.76 -3.05
N TYR A 30 -6.58 0.63 -3.86
CA TYR A 30 -6.62 -0.03 -5.15
C TYR A 30 -5.42 -0.97 -5.27
N VAL A 31 -5.69 -2.18 -5.72
CA VAL A 31 -4.68 -3.21 -5.90
C VAL A 31 -4.77 -3.76 -7.31
N ALA A 32 -3.63 -3.90 -8.00
CA ALA A 32 -3.62 -4.49 -9.33
C ALA A 32 -3.69 -6.02 -9.23
N LYS A 33 -4.31 -6.67 -10.20
CA LYS A 33 -4.26 -8.13 -10.28
C LYS A 33 -2.80 -8.65 -10.38
N PRO A 34 -2.52 -9.88 -9.91
CA PRO A 34 -1.15 -10.40 -9.82
C PRO A 34 -0.37 -10.45 -11.14
N GLU A 35 -1.05 -10.49 -12.28
CA GLU A 35 -0.44 -10.44 -13.62
C GLU A 35 0.30 -9.12 -13.86
N HIS A 36 -0.12 -8.05 -13.18
CA HIS A 36 0.52 -6.73 -13.19
C HIS A 36 1.52 -6.59 -12.04
N SER A 37 2.67 -7.24 -12.19
CA SER A 37 3.77 -7.13 -11.23
C SER A 37 4.91 -6.24 -11.71
N ARG A 38 5.80 -5.86 -10.79
CA ARG A 38 7.00 -5.05 -11.02
C ARG A 38 8.24 -5.74 -10.44
N SER A 39 9.42 -5.35 -10.92
CA SER A 39 10.71 -5.85 -10.43
C SER A 39 11.18 -5.16 -9.14
N ASN A 40 10.48 -4.10 -8.71
CA ASN A 40 10.80 -3.37 -7.50
C ASN A 40 9.52 -2.97 -6.74
N ARG A 41 9.70 -2.63 -5.46
CA ARG A 41 8.63 -2.27 -4.53
C ARG A 41 8.15 -0.82 -4.63
N HIS A 42 8.65 -0.01 -5.57
CA HIS A 42 8.30 1.43 -5.62
C HIS A 42 6.83 1.67 -5.95
N TYR A 43 6.14 0.65 -6.45
CA TYR A 43 4.72 0.69 -6.82
C TYR A 43 3.80 0.26 -5.67
N ILE A 44 4.34 0.05 -4.46
CA ILE A 44 3.57 -0.12 -3.24
C ILE A 44 3.53 1.24 -2.54
N SER A 45 2.41 1.93 -2.70
CA SER A 45 2.16 3.26 -2.14
C SER A 45 1.26 3.14 -0.93
N LEU A 46 1.83 3.42 0.25
CA LEU A 46 1.13 3.32 1.54
C LEU A 46 0.99 4.72 2.12
N PHE A 47 -0.24 5.06 2.52
CA PHE A 47 -0.57 6.30 3.17
C PHE A 47 -1.23 6.02 4.52
N ILE A 48 -0.85 6.79 5.54
CA ILE A 48 -1.51 6.80 6.84
C ILE A 48 -1.91 8.24 7.13
N ASN A 49 -3.20 8.50 7.32
CA ASN A 49 -3.73 9.85 7.56
C ASN A 49 -3.21 10.89 6.54
N GLY A 50 -3.19 10.51 5.25
CA GLY A 50 -2.72 11.36 4.16
C GLY A 50 -1.19 11.50 4.01
N ARG A 51 -0.39 10.88 4.88
CA ARG A 51 1.09 10.92 4.80
C ARG A 51 1.62 9.67 4.12
N TYR A 52 2.54 9.86 3.17
CA TYR A 52 3.24 8.73 2.54
C TYR A 52 4.21 8.08 3.54
N ILE A 53 4.08 6.77 3.75
CA ILE A 53 4.86 6.00 4.72
C ILE A 53 5.70 4.94 4.02
N LYS A 54 6.97 4.79 4.43
CA LYS A 54 7.83 3.66 4.04
C LYS A 54 8.04 2.74 5.23
N ASN A 55 7.08 1.85 5.47
CA ASN A 55 7.20 0.85 6.52
C ASN A 55 7.48 -0.54 5.92
N PHE A 56 8.53 -1.20 6.40
CA PHE A 56 8.91 -2.54 5.93
C PHE A 56 7.87 -3.61 6.25
N LEU A 57 7.30 -3.60 7.45
CA LEU A 57 6.27 -4.56 7.88
C LEU A 57 5.00 -4.44 7.06
N LEU A 58 4.52 -3.22 6.78
CA LEU A 58 3.36 -3.00 5.92
C LEU A 58 3.63 -3.44 4.48
N ASN A 59 4.82 -3.16 3.95
CA ASN A 59 5.22 -3.67 2.63
C ASN A 59 5.23 -5.20 2.58
N LYS A 60 5.69 -5.85 3.65
CA LYS A 60 5.68 -7.31 3.77
C LYS A 60 4.24 -7.84 3.88
N ALA A 61 3.38 -7.21 4.68
CA ALA A 61 1.97 -7.58 4.81
C ALA A 61 1.23 -7.50 3.45
N VAL A 62 1.51 -6.46 2.65
CA VAL A 62 0.99 -6.38 1.29
C VAL A 62 1.49 -7.56 0.44
N GLN A 63 2.77 -7.89 0.48
CA GLN A 63 3.31 -9.03 -0.29
C GLN A 63 2.74 -10.37 0.17
N GLU A 64 2.53 -10.55 1.48
CA GLU A 64 1.89 -11.73 2.06
C GLU A 64 0.44 -11.87 1.58
N GLY A 65 -0.30 -10.77 1.43
CA GLY A 65 -1.66 -10.80 0.84
C GLY A 65 -1.69 -11.28 -0.62
N TYR A 66 -0.56 -11.16 -1.33
CA TYR A 66 -0.37 -11.70 -2.68
C TYR A 66 0.35 -13.06 -2.69
N HIS A 67 0.66 -13.61 -1.52
CA HIS A 67 1.41 -14.84 -1.41
C HIS A 67 0.64 -15.97 -2.13
N THR A 68 1.35 -16.83 -2.84
CA THR A 68 0.86 -17.86 -3.80
C THR A 68 0.39 -17.35 -5.16
N LEU A 69 0.02 -16.07 -5.28
CA LEU A 69 -0.47 -15.49 -6.55
C LEU A 69 0.64 -14.86 -7.40
N MET A 70 1.84 -14.70 -6.84
CA MET A 70 2.94 -13.98 -7.48
C MET A 70 4.26 -14.73 -7.41
N MET A 71 5.07 -14.59 -8.47
CA MET A 71 6.43 -15.14 -8.52
C MET A 71 7.37 -14.46 -7.52
N ILE A 72 8.35 -15.22 -7.03
CA ILE A 72 9.41 -14.71 -6.15
C ILE A 72 10.17 -13.56 -6.83
N GLY A 73 10.47 -12.51 -6.06
CA GLY A 73 11.19 -11.33 -6.56
C GLY A 73 10.35 -10.36 -7.38
N ARG A 74 9.03 -10.57 -7.44
CA ARG A 74 8.07 -9.66 -8.05
C ARG A 74 7.26 -8.95 -6.97
N TYR A 75 6.83 -7.73 -7.28
CA TYR A 75 6.09 -6.87 -6.36
C TYR A 75 4.77 -6.42 -7.01
N PRO A 76 3.68 -6.34 -6.24
CA PRO A 76 2.40 -5.85 -6.75
C PRO A 76 2.41 -4.33 -6.94
N ILE A 77 1.40 -3.84 -7.66
CA ILE A 77 1.07 -2.41 -7.75
C ILE A 77 -0.09 -2.18 -6.79
N VAL A 78 0.14 -1.36 -5.78
CA VAL A 78 -0.80 -1.15 -4.67
C VAL A 78 -0.82 0.31 -4.28
N TYR A 79 -2.01 0.83 -4.08
CA TYR A 79 -2.28 2.06 -3.39
C TYR A 79 -3.17 1.75 -2.18
N LEU A 80 -2.71 2.07 -0.98
CA LEU A 80 -3.45 1.91 0.25
C LEU A 80 -3.45 3.23 1.03
N ASN A 81 -4.63 3.62 1.47
CA ASN A 81 -4.87 4.70 2.39
C ASN A 81 -5.44 4.10 3.69
N ILE A 82 -4.75 4.36 4.79
CA ILE A 82 -5.14 3.91 6.12
C ILE A 82 -5.50 5.16 6.91
N GLU A 83 -6.72 5.21 7.41
CA GLU A 83 -7.23 6.24 8.29
C GLU A 83 -7.36 5.64 9.68
N MET A 84 -6.83 6.33 10.68
CA MET A 84 -6.85 5.88 12.07
C MET A 84 -6.64 7.05 13.01
N ASP A 85 -6.94 6.87 14.29
CA ASP A 85 -6.70 7.91 15.30
C ASP A 85 -5.20 8.27 15.32
N PRO A 86 -4.83 9.56 15.12
CA PRO A 86 -3.44 10.01 15.17
C PRO A 86 -2.73 9.67 16.49
N VAL A 87 -3.47 9.53 17.60
CA VAL A 87 -2.92 9.15 18.91
C VAL A 87 -2.37 7.72 18.90
N LEU A 88 -2.92 6.85 18.05
CA LEU A 88 -2.47 5.47 17.86
C LEU A 88 -1.26 5.36 16.91
N VAL A 89 -0.86 6.47 16.26
CA VAL A 89 0.27 6.52 15.34
C VAL A 89 1.40 7.35 15.93
N ASP A 90 2.45 6.68 16.42
CA ASP A 90 3.72 7.36 16.69
C ASP A 90 4.45 7.63 15.35
N VAL A 91 4.04 8.69 14.67
CA VAL A 91 4.71 9.25 13.48
C VAL A 91 6.02 9.97 13.83
N ASN A 92 6.46 9.95 15.10
CA ASN A 92 7.55 10.79 15.61
C ASN A 92 8.95 10.16 15.47
N VAL A 93 9.24 9.41 14.40
CA VAL A 93 10.50 8.63 14.27
C VAL A 93 11.60 9.30 13.42
N HIS A 94 11.53 10.63 13.24
CA HIS A 94 12.55 11.61 12.81
C HIS A 94 12.08 12.49 11.63
N PRO A 95 12.50 13.79 11.58
CA PRO A 95 12.17 14.73 10.51
C PRO A 95 12.64 14.31 9.10
N THR A 96 13.44 13.23 8.98
CA THR A 96 13.96 12.68 7.73
C THR A 96 13.67 11.18 7.53
N LYS A 97 12.94 10.49 8.43
CA LYS A 97 12.74 9.03 8.34
C LYS A 97 11.27 8.63 8.30
N LEU A 98 10.94 7.96 7.20
CA LEU A 98 9.63 7.48 6.77
C LEU A 98 9.16 6.19 7.48
N GLU A 99 9.57 5.95 8.73
CA GLU A 99 9.26 4.72 9.46
C GLU A 99 8.21 5.00 10.55
N VAL A 100 7.07 4.31 10.50
CA VAL A 100 5.99 4.38 11.50
C VAL A 100 6.01 3.10 12.32
N ARG A 101 5.91 3.16 13.65
CA ARG A 101 5.63 1.96 14.47
C ARG A 101 4.13 1.88 14.70
N LEU A 102 3.53 0.76 14.31
CA LEU A 102 2.15 0.43 14.67
C LEU A 102 2.22 -0.31 16.01
N SER A 103 1.49 0.16 17.01
CA SER A 103 1.39 -0.45 18.35
C SER A 103 0.16 -1.35 18.44
#